data_AF-A0A968MYG2-F1
#
_entry.id   AF-A0A968MYG2-F1
#
_cell.length_a   1.000
_cell.length_b   1.000
_cell.length_c   1.000
_cell.angle_alpha   90.00
_cell.angle_beta   90.00
_cell.angle_gamma   90.00
#
_symmetry.space_group_name_H-M   'P 1'
#
loop_
_entity.id
_entity.type
_entity.pdbx_description
1 polymer ?
#
loop_
_entity_poly.entity_id
_entity_poly.type
_entity_poly.pdbx_seq_one_letter_code
_entity_poly.pdbx_strand_id
1 'polypeptide(L)'
;MNRKYIAHYEFSELYKAISQDENMDIADFVAENVSLQNRNAVLYFPSKGLRDQDVDFSKVRTIVDLKKVNLSHDLNRHFLSINKLLPDAGIYIGCLESYYDRKRKIFNKLGNFLGYIIWIIDLIFNRVFPKLKLTMNLYELITNNRYKVISLAETLGRSVYSGFDVITYQYIGYKSFLF
;
A
#
# COMPACT_ATOMS: atom_id res chain seq x y z
N MET A 1 24.49 -11.50 -12.42
CA MET A 1 23.51 -12.54 -12.03
C MET A 1 22.19 -11.83 -11.72
N ASN A 2 21.39 -11.58 -12.77
CA ASN A 2 20.15 -10.80 -12.71
C ASN A 2 19.02 -11.69 -12.16
N ARG A 3 18.50 -11.36 -10.97
CA ARG A 3 17.21 -11.90 -10.53
C ARG A 3 16.11 -11.00 -11.09
N LYS A 4 15.46 -11.47 -12.16
CA LYS A 4 14.17 -10.95 -12.63
C LYS A 4 13.11 -11.36 -11.61
N TYR A 5 12.29 -10.42 -11.16
CA TYR A 5 11.15 -10.71 -10.28
C TYR A 5 9.93 -10.98 -11.14
N ILE A 6 9.68 -12.27 -11.39
CA ILE A 6 8.43 -12.77 -11.96
C ILE A 6 8.21 -14.12 -11.31
N ALA A 7 7.10 -14.29 -10.61
CA ALA A 7 6.52 -15.60 -10.43
C ALA A 7 5.02 -15.40 -10.57
N HIS A 8 4.46 -16.03 -11.59
CA HIS A 8 3.08 -16.47 -11.50
C HIS A 8 3.05 -17.41 -10.31
N TYR A 9 2.72 -16.88 -9.14
CA TYR A 9 2.73 -17.70 -7.94
C TYR A 9 1.52 -18.62 -7.99
N GLU A 10 1.77 -19.93 -7.90
CA GLU A 10 0.73 -20.81 -7.39
C GLU A 10 0.41 -20.39 -5.94
N PHE A 11 -0.83 -20.59 -5.52
CA PHE A 11 -1.33 -20.14 -4.22
C PHE A 11 -0.42 -20.55 -3.05
N SER A 12 0.11 -21.79 -3.08
CA SER A 12 1.01 -22.30 -2.04
C SER A 12 2.35 -21.57 -1.97
N GLU A 13 2.85 -21.07 -3.10
CA GLU A 13 4.09 -20.30 -3.18
C GLU A 13 3.84 -18.84 -2.77
N LEU A 14 2.71 -18.25 -3.16
CA LEU A 14 2.29 -16.90 -2.74
C LEU A 14 2.18 -16.82 -1.22
N TYR A 15 1.46 -17.77 -0.60
CA TYR A 15 1.26 -17.81 0.83
C TYR A 15 2.59 -17.90 1.59
N LYS A 16 3.51 -18.77 1.12
CA LYS A 16 4.87 -18.88 1.69
C LYS A 16 5.66 -17.59 1.53
N ALA A 17 5.60 -16.95 0.37
CA ALA A 17 6.33 -15.70 0.10
C ALA A 17 5.84 -14.57 1.03
N ILE A 18 4.53 -14.38 1.16
CA ILE A 18 3.95 -13.36 2.05
C ILE A 18 4.28 -13.66 3.51
N SER A 19 4.20 -14.93 3.92
CA SER A 19 4.54 -15.34 5.29
C SER A 19 6.01 -15.11 5.66
N GLN A 20 6.91 -15.13 4.67
CA GLN A 20 8.34 -14.85 4.88
C GLN A 20 8.65 -13.35 4.88
N ASP A 21 7.96 -12.57 4.04
CA ASP A 21 8.19 -11.13 3.90
C ASP A 21 7.50 -10.29 4.97
N GLU A 22 6.33 -10.75 5.44
CA GLU A 22 5.40 -10.03 6.30
C GLU A 22 4.88 -10.96 7.44
N ASN A 23 3.64 -10.74 7.93
CA ASN A 23 3.00 -11.52 9.01
C ASN A 23 2.03 -12.57 8.41
N MET A 24 1.87 -13.71 9.08
CA MET A 24 0.82 -14.71 8.82
C MET A 24 -0.58 -14.08 8.67
N ASP A 25 -0.96 -13.10 9.50
CA ASP A 25 -2.28 -12.45 9.38
C ASP A 25 -2.49 -11.80 8.00
N ILE A 26 -1.42 -11.27 7.39
CA ILE A 26 -1.48 -10.66 6.05
C ILE A 26 -1.58 -11.75 4.99
N ALA A 27 -0.86 -12.86 5.17
CA ALA A 27 -0.95 -14.01 4.28
C ALA A 27 -2.36 -14.62 4.30
N ASP A 28 -2.99 -14.72 5.48
CA ASP A 28 -4.34 -15.22 5.67
C ASP A 28 -5.38 -14.29 5.02
N PHE A 29 -5.26 -12.97 5.23
CA PHE A 29 -6.12 -12.00 4.56
C PHE A 29 -6.05 -12.10 3.04
N VAL A 30 -4.84 -12.18 2.47
CA VAL A 30 -4.67 -12.34 1.02
C VAL A 30 -5.24 -13.69 0.58
N ALA A 31 -5.00 -14.76 1.32
CA ALA A 31 -5.53 -16.09 0.99
C ALA A 31 -7.06 -16.14 0.94
N GLU A 32 -7.73 -15.54 1.92
CA GLU A 32 -9.20 -15.47 2.01
C GLU A 32 -9.81 -14.69 0.84
N ASN A 33 -9.22 -13.53 0.51
CA ASN A 33 -9.78 -12.60 -0.48
C ASN A 33 -9.36 -12.93 -1.92
N VAL A 34 -8.34 -13.76 -2.12
CA VAL A 34 -7.90 -14.21 -3.47
C VAL A 34 -8.66 -15.46 -3.94
N SER A 35 -9.45 -16.14 -3.08
CA SER A 35 -10.39 -17.23 -3.39
C SER A 35 -10.16 -17.97 -4.74
N LEU A 36 -9.16 -18.85 -4.75
CA LEU A 36 -8.96 -20.19 -5.37
C LEU A 36 -9.69 -20.63 -6.68
N GLN A 37 -10.49 -19.81 -7.34
CA GLN A 37 -11.19 -20.21 -8.56
C GLN A 37 -10.46 -19.68 -9.79
N ASN A 38 -9.80 -20.62 -10.43
CA ASN A 38 -9.09 -20.55 -11.71
C ASN A 38 -7.64 -20.10 -11.62
N ARG A 39 -6.88 -20.69 -12.54
CA ARG A 39 -5.46 -20.51 -12.86
C ARG A 39 -5.15 -19.06 -13.23
N ASN A 40 -5.41 -18.15 -12.31
CA ASN A 40 -5.28 -16.72 -12.48
C ASN A 40 -3.86 -16.38 -12.05
N ALA A 41 -3.09 -15.79 -12.95
CA ALA A 41 -1.77 -15.31 -12.58
C ALA A 41 -1.91 -14.22 -11.50
N VAL A 42 -1.28 -14.46 -10.36
CA VAL A 42 -1.11 -13.47 -9.31
C VAL A 42 0.24 -12.80 -9.49
N LEU A 43 0.25 -11.47 -9.51
CA LEU A 43 1.48 -10.69 -9.45
C LEU A 43 1.65 -10.13 -8.04
N TYR A 44 2.78 -10.45 -7.42
CA TYR A 44 3.09 -10.07 -6.05
C TYR A 44 4.23 -9.06 -5.98
N PHE A 45 4.00 -7.94 -5.28
CA PHE A 45 5.02 -6.94 -4.95
C PHE A 45 5.30 -6.93 -3.43
N PRO A 46 6.50 -7.31 -2.99
CA PRO A 46 6.91 -7.33 -1.59
C PRO A 46 7.16 -5.92 -1.04
N SER A 47 6.99 -5.78 0.26
CA SER A 47 7.07 -4.48 0.96
C SER A 47 8.48 -3.86 1.00
N LYS A 48 9.55 -4.64 0.78
CA LYS A 48 10.95 -4.15 0.78
C LYS A 48 11.46 -3.68 -0.60
N GLY A 49 10.55 -3.50 -1.56
CA GLY A 49 10.83 -2.90 -2.86
C GLY A 49 11.45 -3.87 -3.86
N LEU A 50 11.07 -3.71 -5.13
CA LEU A 50 11.57 -4.48 -6.27
C LEU A 50 12.20 -3.57 -7.32
N ARG A 51 13.18 -4.14 -8.04
CA ARG A 51 13.79 -3.61 -9.26
C ARG A 51 13.39 -4.52 -10.44
N ASP A 52 12.93 -3.87 -11.50
CA ASP A 52 12.39 -4.30 -12.82
C ASP A 52 13.25 -5.39 -13.54
N GLN A 53 12.82 -6.23 -14.51
CA GLN A 53 11.87 -6.11 -15.66
C GLN A 53 11.32 -7.48 -16.18
N ASP A 54 10.29 -7.41 -17.05
CA ASP A 54 9.66 -8.42 -17.97
C ASP A 54 8.39 -9.18 -17.50
N VAL A 55 7.33 -8.49 -17.04
CA VAL A 55 6.04 -9.14 -16.71
C VAL A 55 5.08 -9.13 -17.91
N ASP A 56 4.57 -10.30 -18.29
CA ASP A 56 3.42 -10.42 -19.20
C ASP A 56 2.11 -10.25 -18.41
N PHE A 57 1.55 -9.05 -18.47
CA PHE A 57 0.31 -8.71 -17.78
C PHE A 57 -0.95 -9.32 -18.41
N SER A 58 -0.86 -9.89 -19.63
CA SER A 58 -2.04 -10.43 -20.33
C SER A 58 -2.75 -11.56 -19.60
N LYS A 59 -2.05 -12.25 -18.70
CA LYS A 59 -2.60 -13.37 -17.90
C LYS A 59 -2.92 -12.97 -16.46
N VAL A 60 -2.46 -11.80 -16.01
CA VAL A 60 -2.60 -11.36 -14.62
C VAL A 60 -4.05 -10.95 -14.37
N ARG A 61 -4.68 -11.59 -13.39
CA ARG A 61 -6.02 -11.17 -12.93
C ARG A 61 -6.02 -10.62 -11.51
N THR A 62 -4.94 -10.82 -10.78
CA THR A 62 -4.82 -10.35 -9.41
C THR A 62 -3.46 -9.72 -9.20
N ILE A 63 -3.43 -8.49 -8.67
CA ILE A 63 -2.22 -7.82 -8.25
C ILE A 63 -2.26 -7.66 -6.73
N VAL A 64 -1.24 -8.16 -6.04
CA VAL A 64 -1.06 -7.99 -4.60
C VAL A 64 0.16 -7.11 -4.37
N ASP A 65 -0.07 -5.88 -3.92
CA ASP A 65 0.97 -4.91 -3.60
C ASP A 65 1.01 -4.64 -2.10
N LEU A 66 1.97 -5.27 -1.43
CA LEU A 66 2.19 -5.06 0.01
C LEU A 66 3.06 -3.84 0.29
N LYS A 67 3.53 -3.13 -0.74
CA LYS A 67 4.14 -1.82 -0.53
C LYS A 67 3.04 -0.82 -0.18
N LYS A 68 3.34 0.06 0.77
CA LYS A 68 2.40 1.12 1.16
C LYS A 68 2.14 2.05 -0.02
N VAL A 69 0.90 2.10 -0.50
CA VAL A 69 0.50 2.91 -1.65
C VAL A 69 0.76 4.39 -1.45
N ASN A 70 0.74 4.87 -0.21
CA ASN A 70 1.03 6.27 0.12
C ASN A 70 2.52 6.64 0.18
N LEU A 71 3.42 5.70 -0.15
CA LEU A 71 4.79 5.98 -0.56
C LEU A 71 4.90 6.41 -2.03
N SER A 72 3.86 6.16 -2.84
CA SER A 72 3.83 6.60 -4.22
C SER A 72 3.72 8.12 -4.29
N HIS A 73 4.57 8.74 -5.11
CA HIS A 73 4.58 10.19 -5.31
C HIS A 73 3.21 10.71 -5.77
N ASP A 74 2.54 9.94 -6.64
CA ASP A 74 1.22 10.23 -7.16
C ASP A 74 0.30 9.00 -7.04
N LEU A 75 -0.56 9.03 -6.04
CA LEU A 75 -1.47 7.92 -5.73
C LEU A 75 -2.52 7.69 -6.82
N ASN A 76 -2.98 8.75 -7.49
CA ASN A 76 -3.96 8.62 -8.57
C ASN A 76 -3.30 7.94 -9.76
N ARG A 77 -2.10 8.38 -10.16
CA ARG A 77 -1.34 7.71 -11.23
C ARG A 77 -1.00 6.27 -10.87
N HIS A 78 -0.70 5.99 -9.60
CA HIS A 78 -0.48 4.62 -9.13
C HIS A 78 -1.72 3.75 -9.40
N PHE A 79 -2.89 4.12 -8.89
CA PHE A 79 -4.12 3.35 -9.10
C PHE A 79 -4.52 3.25 -10.57
N LEU A 80 -4.45 4.36 -11.33
CA LEU A 80 -4.71 4.34 -12.78
C LEU A 80 -3.75 3.40 -13.54
N SER A 81 -2.50 3.27 -13.08
CA SER A 81 -1.55 2.37 -13.72
C SER A 81 -1.91 0.92 -13.41
N ILE A 82 -2.25 0.59 -12.16
CA ILE A 82 -2.71 -0.75 -11.78
C ILE A 82 -4.00 -1.12 -12.53
N ASN A 83 -4.97 -0.19 -12.62
CA ASN A 83 -6.23 -0.43 -13.31
C ASN A 83 -6.01 -0.81 -14.79
N LYS A 84 -5.09 -0.13 -15.48
CA LYS A 84 -4.71 -0.46 -16.87
C LYS A 84 -4.03 -1.80 -17.05
N LEU A 85 -3.43 -2.35 -16.00
CA LEU A 85 -2.72 -3.63 -16.02
C LEU A 85 -3.65 -4.82 -15.74
N LEU A 86 -4.84 -4.56 -15.20
CA LEU A 86 -5.82 -5.58 -14.86
C LEU A 86 -6.87 -5.71 -15.97
N PRO A 87 -7.33 -6.92 -16.28
CA PRO A 87 -8.52 -7.11 -17.10
C PRO A 87 -9.77 -6.66 -16.33
N ASP A 88 -10.90 -6.58 -17.04
CA ASP A 88 -12.20 -6.36 -16.42
C ASP A 88 -12.45 -7.37 -15.28
N ALA A 89 -12.98 -6.86 -14.17
CA ALA A 89 -13.15 -7.60 -12.92
C ALA A 89 -11.85 -8.20 -12.33
N GLY A 90 -10.69 -7.65 -12.71
CA GLY A 90 -9.42 -7.94 -12.06
C GLY A 90 -9.37 -7.42 -10.62
N ILE A 91 -8.62 -8.11 -9.77
CA ILE A 91 -8.51 -7.85 -8.34
C ILE A 91 -7.22 -7.09 -8.04
N TYR A 92 -7.31 -6.04 -7.25
CA TYR A 92 -6.15 -5.36 -6.67
C TYR A 92 -6.21 -5.42 -5.14
N ILE A 93 -5.14 -5.94 -4.52
CA ILE A 93 -4.95 -5.90 -3.08
C ILE A 93 -3.81 -4.94 -2.77
N GLY A 94 -4.10 -3.86 -2.05
CA GLY A 94 -3.13 -2.81 -1.73
C GLY A 94 -2.91 -2.62 -0.23
N CYS A 95 -1.69 -2.25 0.16
CA CYS A 95 -1.37 -1.86 1.53
C CYS A 95 -1.37 -0.34 1.70
N LEU A 96 -1.89 0.17 2.81
CA LEU A 96 -1.87 1.58 3.20
C LEU A 96 -1.40 1.72 4.65
N GLU A 97 -0.58 2.74 4.95
CA GLU A 97 -0.39 3.21 6.34
C GLU A 97 -1.14 4.53 6.48
N SER A 98 -2.35 4.46 7.03
CA SER A 98 -3.21 5.64 7.14
C SER A 98 -2.73 6.60 8.23
N TYR A 99 -3.29 7.81 8.23
CA TYR A 99 -3.12 8.75 9.33
C TYR A 99 -3.49 8.13 10.70
N TYR A 100 -4.55 7.33 10.74
CA TYR A 100 -4.99 6.65 11.96
C TYR A 100 -3.98 5.60 12.42
N ASP A 101 -3.43 4.82 11.50
CA ASP A 101 -2.41 3.81 11.78
C ASP A 101 -1.12 4.43 12.32
N ARG A 102 -0.69 5.54 11.69
CA ARG A 102 0.48 6.31 12.15
C ARG A 102 0.27 6.84 13.56
N LYS A 103 -0.91 7.39 13.87
CA LYS A 103 -1.26 7.82 15.23
C LYS A 103 -1.17 6.65 16.21
N ARG A 104 -1.81 5.52 15.93
CA ARG A 104 -1.74 4.32 16.79
C ARG A 104 -0.30 3.89 17.04
N LYS A 105 0.55 3.90 16.01
CA LYS A 105 1.97 3.57 16.10
C LYS A 105 2.76 4.51 17.00
N ILE A 106 2.50 5.82 16.93
CA ILE A 106 3.12 6.83 17.80
C ILE A 106 2.73 6.59 19.26
N PHE A 107 1.44 6.45 19.54
CA PHE A 107 0.94 6.25 20.91
C PHE A 107 1.38 4.91 21.51
N ASN A 108 1.43 3.84 20.72
CA ASN A 108 1.93 2.55 21.19
C ASN A 108 3.43 2.60 21.53
N LYS A 109 4.22 3.40 20.81
CA LYS A 109 5.66 3.51 21.03
C LYS A 109 6.03 4.43 22.20
N LEU A 110 5.27 5.50 22.42
CA LEU A 110 5.65 6.59 23.33
C LEU A 110 4.71 6.75 24.53
N GLY A 111 3.64 5.97 24.61
CA GLY A 111 2.59 6.15 25.60
C GLY A 111 1.78 7.43 25.40
N ASN A 112 0.87 7.72 26.33
CA ASN A 112 -0.13 8.77 26.13
C ASN A 112 0.46 10.19 26.12
N PHE A 113 1.36 10.51 27.06
CA PHE A 113 1.87 11.87 27.22
C PHE A 113 2.84 12.27 26.08
N LEU A 114 3.94 11.52 25.93
CA LEU A 114 4.91 11.77 24.86
C LEU A 114 4.30 11.51 23.47
N GLY A 115 3.41 10.52 23.36
CA GLY A 115 2.69 10.23 22.11
C GLY A 115 1.84 11.41 21.64
N TYR A 116 1.17 12.12 22.55
CA TYR A 116 0.37 13.30 22.21
C TYR A 116 1.23 14.46 21.68
N ILE A 117 2.36 14.74 22.34
CA ILE A 117 3.31 15.78 21.91
C ILE A 117 3.85 15.47 20.52
N ILE A 118 4.37 14.26 20.31
CA ILE A 118 4.93 13.85 19.02
C ILE A 118 3.86 13.82 17.93
N TRP A 119 2.63 13.40 18.25
CA TRP A 119 1.52 13.42 17.31
C TRP A 119 1.15 14.84 16.87
N ILE A 120 1.16 15.83 17.76
CA ILE A 120 0.94 17.24 17.39
C ILE A 120 2.06 17.76 16.50
N ILE A 121 3.32 17.47 16.84
CA ILE A 121 4.46 17.87 16.01
C ILE A 121 4.36 17.23 14.62
N ASP A 122 4.04 15.94 14.55
CA ASP A 122 3.84 15.20 13.30
C ASP A 122 2.70 15.79 12.46
N LEU A 123 1.62 16.22 13.11
CA LEU A 123 0.50 16.91 12.48
C LEU A 123 0.90 18.24 11.86
N ILE A 124 1.60 19.10 12.61
CA ILE A 124 2.04 20.41 12.12
C ILE A 124 3.02 20.21 10.97
N PHE A 125 4.00 19.33 11.13
CA PHE A 125 4.99 19.05 10.12
C PHE A 125 4.36 18.53 8.82
N ASN A 126 3.48 17.53 8.88
CA ASN A 126 2.91 16.93 7.67
C ASN A 126 1.70 17.69 7.09
N ARG A 127 1.03 18.59 7.82
CA ARG A 127 -0.15 19.32 7.32
C ARG A 127 0.03 20.82 7.13
N VAL A 128 0.81 21.47 7.98
CA VAL A 128 0.97 22.93 7.97
C VAL A 128 2.15 23.33 7.10
N PHE A 129 3.31 22.70 7.31
CA PHE A 129 4.53 23.06 6.58
C PHE A 129 4.42 22.92 5.04
N PRO A 130 3.77 21.89 4.46
CA PRO A 130 3.59 21.82 3.01
C PRO A 130 2.63 22.87 2.44
N LYS A 131 1.77 23.49 3.26
CA LYS A 131 0.78 24.48 2.79
C LYS A 131 1.28 25.92 2.85
N LEU A 132 2.32 26.19 3.63
CA LEU A 132 2.89 27.53 3.79
C LEU A 132 4.04 27.72 2.79
N LYS A 133 3.95 28.78 1.97
CA LYS A 133 4.94 29.08 0.92
C LYS A 133 6.38 29.14 1.43
N LEU A 134 6.59 29.60 2.67
CA LEU A 134 7.91 29.73 3.28
C LEU A 134 8.52 28.38 3.68
N THR A 135 7.71 27.46 4.18
CA THR A 135 8.17 26.16 4.70
C THR A 135 8.03 25.03 3.68
N MET A 136 7.35 25.25 2.55
CA MET A 136 7.12 24.24 1.51
C MET A 136 8.43 23.69 0.95
N ASN A 137 9.35 24.56 0.53
CA ASN A 137 10.63 24.12 -0.04
C ASN A 137 11.49 23.34 0.96
N LEU A 138 11.50 23.77 2.23
CA LEU A 138 12.21 23.06 3.30
C LEU A 138 11.56 21.70 3.61
N TYR A 139 10.23 21.66 3.64
CA TYR A 139 9.47 20.43 3.82
C TYR A 139 9.74 19.44 2.68
N GLU A 140 9.74 19.89 1.42
CA GLU A 140 10.05 19.08 0.26
C GLU A 140 11.48 18.56 0.29
N LEU A 141 12.45 19.38 0.70
CA LEU A 141 13.84 18.97 0.90
C LEU A 141 13.97 17.86 1.97
N ILE A 142 13.30 18.01 3.10
CA ILE A 142 13.37 17.05 4.21
C ILE A 142 12.64 15.75 3.86
N THR A 143 11.45 15.84 3.27
CA THR A 143 10.61 14.67 2.99
C THR A 143 10.92 14.00 1.66
N ASN A 144 11.67 14.66 0.78
CA ASN A 144 11.89 14.26 -0.62
C ASN A 144 10.59 13.90 -1.36
N ASN A 145 9.45 14.46 -0.94
CA ASN A 145 8.11 14.09 -1.42
C ASN A 145 7.77 12.58 -1.35
N ARG A 146 8.46 11.80 -0.51
CA ARG A 146 8.36 10.31 -0.55
C ARG A 146 7.25 9.71 0.29
N TYR A 147 6.51 10.50 1.07
CA TYR A 147 5.45 9.97 1.91
C TYR A 147 4.33 10.99 2.14
N LYS A 148 3.10 10.62 1.78
CA LYS A 148 1.91 11.43 2.04
C LYS A 148 1.08 10.78 3.13
N VAL A 149 0.83 11.53 4.20
CA VAL A 149 -0.06 11.07 5.26
C VAL A 149 -1.51 11.30 4.80
N ILE A 150 -2.15 10.23 4.35
CA ILE A 150 -3.52 10.26 3.82
C ILE A 150 -4.48 9.46 4.71
N SER A 151 -5.76 9.81 4.66
CA SER A 151 -6.80 9.04 5.36
C SER A 151 -7.21 7.82 4.56
N LEU A 152 -7.76 6.79 5.23
CA LEU A 152 -8.33 5.63 4.55
C LEU A 152 -9.42 6.05 3.56
N ALA A 153 -10.35 6.91 3.98
CA ALA A 153 -11.43 7.42 3.13
C ALA A 153 -10.92 8.15 1.88
N GLU A 154 -9.84 8.94 2.00
CA GLU A 154 -9.23 9.60 0.84
C GLU A 154 -8.61 8.59 -0.13
N THR A 155 -7.89 7.59 0.38
CA THR A 155 -7.32 6.52 -0.45
C THR A 155 -8.40 5.74 -1.18
N LEU A 156 -9.48 5.36 -0.48
CA LEU A 156 -10.62 4.66 -1.06
C LEU A 156 -11.29 5.50 -2.15
N GLY A 157 -11.56 6.79 -1.89
CA GLY A 157 -12.14 7.69 -2.88
C GLY A 157 -11.27 7.84 -4.14
N ARG A 158 -9.94 7.88 -3.98
CA ARG A 158 -9.00 7.90 -5.12
C ARG A 158 -8.96 6.58 -5.89
N SER A 159 -9.15 5.45 -5.21
CA SER A 159 -9.28 4.13 -5.83
C SER A 159 -10.53 4.08 -6.71
N VAL A 160 -11.68 4.50 -6.16
CA VAL A 160 -12.95 4.59 -6.89
C VAL A 160 -12.87 5.53 -8.08
N TYR A 161 -12.27 6.71 -7.90
CA TYR A 161 -11.99 7.64 -9.01
C TYR A 161 -11.17 7.00 -10.13
N SER A 162 -10.32 6.02 -9.81
CA SER A 162 -9.43 5.35 -10.76
C SER A 162 -10.07 4.12 -11.42
N GLY A 163 -11.35 3.84 -11.16
CA GLY A 163 -12.11 2.76 -11.79
C GLY A 163 -12.17 1.44 -11.00
N PHE A 164 -11.85 1.46 -9.70
CA PHE A 164 -12.01 0.30 -8.82
C PHE A 164 -13.28 0.38 -8.00
N ASP A 165 -13.95 -0.76 -7.83
CA ASP A 165 -14.96 -0.92 -6.80
C ASP A 165 -14.30 -1.45 -5.52
N VAL A 166 -14.60 -0.83 -4.38
CA VAL A 166 -14.06 -1.24 -3.08
C VAL A 166 -14.92 -2.38 -2.56
N ILE A 167 -14.34 -3.56 -2.40
CA ILE A 167 -15.04 -4.75 -1.92
C ILE A 167 -14.90 -4.87 -0.40
N THR A 168 -13.68 -4.69 0.14
CA THR A 168 -13.46 -4.66 1.59
C THR A 168 -12.21 -3.89 2.00
N TYR A 169 -12.09 -3.62 3.30
CA TYR A 169 -10.83 -3.19 3.89
C TYR A 169 -10.69 -3.78 5.30
N GLN A 170 -9.46 -4.06 5.71
CA GLN A 170 -9.17 -4.57 7.05
C GLN A 170 -7.95 -3.89 7.67
N TYR A 171 -7.97 -3.74 8.99
CA TYR A 171 -6.82 -3.25 9.76
C TYR A 171 -6.01 -4.44 10.29
N ILE A 172 -4.79 -4.61 9.79
CA ILE A 172 -3.88 -5.66 10.24
C ILE A 172 -2.66 -4.97 10.87
N GLY A 173 -2.58 -5.03 12.20
CA GLY A 173 -1.59 -4.29 12.99
C GLY A 173 -1.71 -2.77 12.83
N TYR A 174 -0.71 -2.17 12.18
CA TYR A 174 -0.62 -0.73 11.87
C TYR A 174 -0.65 -0.47 10.35
N LYS A 175 -1.28 -1.36 9.59
CA LYS A 175 -1.50 -1.22 8.15
C LYS A 175 -2.99 -1.45 7.88
N SER A 176 -3.53 -0.68 6.94
CA SER A 176 -4.84 -0.89 6.35
C SER A 176 -4.65 -1.62 5.02
N PHE A 177 -5.33 -2.74 4.81
CA PHE A 177 -5.33 -3.47 3.55
C PHE A 177 -6.63 -3.20 2.80
N LEU A 178 -6.52 -2.99 1.49
CA LEU A 178 -7.59 -2.61 0.57
C LEU A 178 -7.83 -3.76 -0.40
N PHE A 179 -9.09 -4.13 -0.60
CA PHE A 179 -9.57 -5.09 -1.58
C PHE A 179 -10.73 -4.48 -2.38
#